data_AF-A0A1L2UQ99-F1
#
_entry.id   AF-A0A1L2UQ99-F1
#
_cell.length_a   1.000
_cell.length_b   1.000
_cell.length_c   1.000
_cell.angle_alpha   90.00
_cell.angle_beta   90.00
_cell.angle_gamma   90.00
#
_symmetry.space_group_name_H-M   'P 1'
#
loop_
_entity.id
_entity.type
_entity.pdbx_description
1 polymer ?
#
loop_
_entity_poly.entity_id
_entity_poly.type
_entity_poly.pdbx_seq_one_letter_code
_entity_poly.pdbx_strand_id
1 'polypeptide(L)'
;MKRTSILVAIALLFIGAFAVAEEAILVDFALLNADILADKNGAMTQNRKTVMDYATVAGSTYTDEQKALMRTSLAIGQWEVVLNSSSRNPTAVAVSHATEAKVSDEAKNFAGQTLMGVRIEFPLWAHNASATIEPTFDIPVYEPLSQVDEQGNIQEPTDEEKASGKGRFEDGYGVVRNTGVIKSIAVNTYGMNFPHGLYVLIRNEKNGVKRYFMGYLLFDGWKELVWNNPAYLTDVRSRETRIYPAYPTSLPYSSFAGFLVTRDAAHEGGTFVGYFKDVKLIYDKAVLNTVRDFADENIWGIQTKMNNERMQLEMSRFGQTQVLRFLEQEKMATEAGFTPSEGSAAATAENTKQ
;
A
#
# COMPACT_ATOMS: atom_id res chain seq x y z
N MET A 1 3.25 58.25 -10.59
CA MET A 1 3.61 57.66 -9.27
C MET A 1 2.46 56.92 -8.57
N LYS A 2 1.19 57.38 -8.58
CA LYS A 2 0.08 56.65 -7.89
C LYS A 2 -0.26 55.27 -8.48
N ARG A 3 -0.13 55.06 -9.81
CA ARG A 3 -0.44 53.77 -10.47
C ARG A 3 0.65 52.71 -10.28
N THR A 4 1.92 53.12 -10.19
CA THR A 4 3.06 52.22 -9.93
C THR A 4 3.07 51.74 -8.48
N SER A 5 2.65 52.57 -7.52
CA SER A 5 2.53 52.18 -6.11
C SER A 5 1.43 51.13 -5.88
N ILE A 6 0.33 51.19 -6.62
CA ILE A 6 -0.78 50.22 -6.52
C ILE A 6 -0.38 48.86 -7.10
N LEU A 7 0.36 48.83 -8.21
CA LEU A 7 0.89 47.58 -8.79
C LEU A 7 1.90 46.88 -7.88
N VAL A 8 2.76 47.65 -7.21
CA VAL A 8 3.71 47.10 -6.23
C VAL A 8 3.00 46.59 -4.97
N ALA A 9 1.95 47.28 -4.51
CA ALA A 9 1.14 46.81 -3.38
C ALA A 9 0.34 45.53 -3.71
N ILE A 10 -0.19 45.40 -4.93
CA ILE A 10 -0.87 44.18 -5.40
C ILE A 10 0.14 43.02 -5.55
N ALA A 11 1.33 43.28 -6.08
CA ALA A 11 2.39 42.28 -6.18
C ALA A 11 2.88 41.79 -4.80
N LEU A 12 3.00 42.68 -3.81
CA LEU A 12 3.32 42.30 -2.42
C LEU A 12 2.17 41.56 -1.71
N LEU A 13 0.91 41.85 -2.06
CA LEU A 13 -0.26 41.11 -1.56
C LEU A 13 -0.32 39.68 -2.12
N PHE A 14 0.18 39.43 -3.33
CA PHE A 14 0.32 38.08 -3.88
C PHE A 14 1.52 37.30 -3.30
N ILE A 15 2.54 37.98 -2.77
CA ILE A 15 3.66 37.33 -2.07
C ILE A 15 3.26 36.90 -0.64
N GLY A 16 2.22 37.51 -0.06
CA GLY A 16 1.73 37.19 1.30
C GLY A 16 0.79 35.99 1.41
N ALA A 17 0.46 35.31 0.31
CA ALA A 17 -0.55 34.23 0.27
C ALA A 17 0.06 32.84 -0.01
N PHE A 18 1.33 32.62 0.32
CA PHE A 18 1.88 31.25 0.33
C PHE A 18 1.43 30.51 1.58
N ALA A 19 0.16 30.11 1.62
CA ALA A 19 -0.16 28.84 2.26
C ALA A 19 0.54 27.77 1.43
N VAL A 20 1.75 27.35 1.84
CA VAL A 20 2.53 26.32 1.17
C VAL A 20 1.88 24.97 1.47
N ALA A 21 0.70 24.75 0.88
CA ALA A 21 0.12 23.43 0.77
C ALA A 21 0.87 22.73 -0.35
N GLU A 22 1.62 21.70 0.01
CA GLU A 22 2.39 20.89 -0.95
C GLU A 22 1.52 19.72 -1.40
N GLU A 23 1.55 19.44 -2.70
CA GLU A 23 0.95 18.24 -3.27
C GLU A 23 2.04 17.17 -3.35
N ALA A 24 1.75 15.97 -2.83
CA ALA A 24 2.61 14.80 -3.00
C ALA A 24 1.79 13.57 -3.38
N ILE A 25 2.39 12.70 -4.18
CA ILE A 25 1.86 11.39 -4.49
C ILE A 25 2.27 10.45 -3.35
N LEU A 26 1.30 9.96 -2.60
CA LEU A 26 1.53 9.01 -1.52
C LEU A 26 1.87 7.64 -2.07
N VAL A 27 1.06 7.15 -3.02
CA VAL A 27 1.31 5.89 -3.73
C VAL A 27 0.86 6.00 -5.18
N ASP A 28 1.66 5.51 -6.11
CA ASP A 28 1.32 5.33 -7.53
C ASP A 28 1.47 3.85 -7.89
N PHE A 29 0.36 3.20 -8.23
CA PHE A 29 0.36 1.77 -8.53
C PHE A 29 1.08 1.44 -9.85
N ALA A 30 1.24 2.41 -10.76
CA ALA A 30 2.03 2.20 -11.97
C ALA A 30 3.52 1.94 -11.68
N LEU A 31 4.02 2.38 -10.52
CA LEU A 31 5.41 2.17 -10.08
C LEU A 31 5.61 0.84 -9.35
N LEU A 32 4.51 0.16 -9.00
CA LEU A 32 4.49 -1.05 -8.18
C LEU A 32 4.27 -2.33 -8.99
N ASN A 33 4.54 -2.29 -10.30
CA ASN A 33 4.50 -3.50 -11.13
C ASN A 33 5.70 -4.41 -10.80
N ALA A 34 5.51 -5.72 -10.93
CA ALA A 34 6.56 -6.70 -10.74
C ALA A 34 7.56 -6.67 -11.91
N ASP A 35 8.85 -6.52 -11.60
CA ASP A 35 9.94 -6.37 -12.57
C ASP A 35 11.15 -7.26 -12.26
N ILE A 36 11.14 -7.96 -11.11
CA ILE A 36 12.21 -8.87 -10.68
C ILE A 36 11.63 -10.19 -10.16
N LEU A 37 12.50 -11.20 -10.11
CA LEU A 37 12.25 -12.55 -9.60
C LEU A 37 11.09 -13.26 -10.31
N ALA A 38 11.43 -13.99 -11.37
CA ALA A 38 10.48 -14.81 -12.11
C ALA A 38 10.04 -16.04 -11.29
N ASP A 39 8.75 -16.35 -11.32
CA ASP A 39 8.20 -17.60 -10.82
C ASP A 39 8.57 -18.79 -11.74
N LYS A 40 8.09 -19.99 -11.38
CA LYS A 40 8.28 -21.21 -12.19
C LYS A 40 7.68 -21.11 -13.60
N ASN A 41 6.78 -20.17 -13.83
CA ASN A 41 6.11 -19.92 -15.11
C ASN A 41 6.73 -18.75 -15.90
N GLY A 42 7.79 -18.12 -15.37
CA GLY A 42 8.48 -16.99 -16.00
C GLY A 42 7.84 -15.63 -15.74
N ALA A 43 6.79 -15.53 -14.92
CA ALA A 43 6.16 -14.28 -14.55
C ALA A 43 6.92 -13.61 -13.40
N MET A 44 7.24 -12.32 -13.54
CA MET A 44 7.89 -11.55 -12.46
C MET A 44 6.92 -11.42 -11.28
N THR A 45 7.45 -11.55 -10.06
CA THR A 45 6.62 -11.61 -8.85
C THR A 45 6.87 -10.47 -7.88
N GLN A 46 8.03 -9.80 -7.98
CA GLN A 46 8.46 -8.79 -7.03
C GLN A 46 8.85 -7.49 -7.74
N ASN A 47 8.78 -6.39 -7.00
CA ASN A 47 9.19 -5.06 -7.44
C ASN A 47 10.56 -4.69 -6.87
N ARG A 48 11.49 -4.29 -7.74
CA ARG A 48 12.90 -4.04 -7.43
C ARG A 48 13.09 -3.03 -6.33
N LYS A 49 12.41 -1.88 -6.41
CA LYS A 49 12.62 -0.78 -5.45
C LYS A 49 12.11 -1.12 -4.06
N THR A 50 11.10 -1.98 -3.96
CA THR A 50 10.36 -2.23 -2.72
C THR A 50 10.60 -3.62 -2.13
N VAL A 51 11.54 -4.40 -2.70
CA VAL A 51 11.83 -5.75 -2.22
C VAL A 51 12.43 -5.72 -0.82
N MET A 52 12.02 -6.71 -0.04
CA MET A 52 12.45 -6.96 1.32
C MET A 52 12.86 -8.42 1.43
N ASP A 53 14.05 -8.67 1.98
CA ASP A 53 14.56 -10.02 2.21
C ASP A 53 14.49 -10.39 3.70
N TYR A 54 13.64 -11.36 4.04
CA TYR A 54 13.46 -11.84 5.40
C TYR A 54 14.31 -13.08 5.73
N ALA A 55 15.02 -13.65 4.76
CA ALA A 55 15.84 -14.85 4.94
C ALA A 55 16.92 -14.68 6.02
N THR A 56 17.35 -13.44 6.26
CA THR A 56 18.38 -13.08 7.25
C THR A 56 17.87 -13.15 8.69
N VAL A 57 16.56 -12.97 8.91
CA VAL A 57 15.92 -13.01 10.23
C VAL A 57 15.40 -14.42 10.54
N ALA A 58 15.13 -15.22 9.51
CA ALA A 58 14.75 -16.60 9.65
C ALA A 58 15.95 -17.42 10.15
N GLY A 59 15.77 -18.13 11.27
CA GLY A 59 16.81 -18.98 11.86
C GLY A 59 17.37 -20.01 10.86
N SER A 60 18.49 -20.63 11.20
CA SER A 60 19.22 -21.60 10.35
C SER A 60 18.44 -22.88 10.01
N THR A 61 17.18 -23.00 10.43
CA THR A 61 16.31 -24.17 10.28
C THR A 61 15.65 -24.29 8.91
N TYR A 62 15.68 -23.24 8.08
CA TYR A 62 15.02 -23.23 6.77
C TYR A 62 16.01 -23.49 5.62
N THR A 63 15.55 -24.22 4.60
CA THR A 63 16.32 -24.47 3.37
C THR A 63 16.47 -23.19 2.55
N ASP A 64 17.43 -23.16 1.62
CA ASP A 64 17.66 -21.99 0.76
C ASP A 64 16.45 -21.70 -0.16
N GLU A 65 15.71 -22.74 -0.56
CA GLU A 65 14.44 -22.59 -1.29
C GLU A 65 13.35 -21.93 -0.43
N GLN A 66 13.23 -22.34 0.84
CA GLN A 66 12.29 -21.73 1.79
C GLN A 66 12.67 -20.28 2.08
N LYS A 67 13.96 -19.97 2.16
CA LYS A 67 14.47 -18.60 2.33
C LYS A 67 14.19 -17.71 1.13
N ALA A 68 14.27 -18.24 -0.10
CA ALA A 68 13.93 -17.48 -1.30
C ALA A 68 12.46 -17.04 -1.33
N LEU A 69 11.55 -17.84 -0.75
CA LEU A 69 10.13 -17.52 -0.60
C LEU A 69 9.85 -16.48 0.48
N MET A 70 10.83 -16.19 1.33
CA MET A 70 10.75 -15.14 2.34
C MET A 70 11.15 -13.77 1.78
N ARG A 71 11.05 -13.58 0.46
CA ARG A 71 11.20 -12.29 -0.20
C ARG A 71 9.84 -11.80 -0.65
N THR A 72 9.51 -10.57 -0.30
CA THR A 72 8.28 -9.91 -0.78
C THR A 72 8.56 -8.45 -1.10
N SER A 73 7.59 -7.79 -1.70
CA SER A 73 7.68 -6.39 -2.11
C SER A 73 6.29 -5.76 -2.11
N LEU A 74 6.20 -4.48 -2.48
CA LEU A 74 4.91 -3.82 -2.70
C LEU A 74 4.34 -4.09 -4.10
N ALA A 75 4.85 -5.11 -4.81
CA ALA A 75 4.32 -5.51 -6.11
C ALA A 75 2.81 -5.80 -6.01
N ILE A 76 2.03 -5.33 -6.98
CA ILE A 76 0.55 -5.38 -6.93
C ILE A 76 0.02 -6.78 -6.62
N GLY A 77 0.61 -7.83 -7.22
CA GLY A 77 0.19 -9.21 -7.00
C GLY A 77 0.43 -9.75 -5.57
N GLN A 78 1.25 -9.08 -4.76
CA GLN A 78 1.49 -9.48 -3.37
C GLN A 78 0.45 -8.92 -2.41
N TRP A 79 -0.33 -7.91 -2.81
CA TRP A 79 -1.29 -7.26 -1.90
C TRP A 79 -2.40 -8.22 -1.47
N GLU A 80 -2.71 -8.22 -0.18
CA GLU A 80 -3.71 -9.11 0.39
C GLU A 80 -5.07 -8.41 0.47
N VAL A 81 -6.13 -9.16 0.15
CA VAL A 81 -7.52 -8.74 0.36
C VAL A 81 -8.05 -9.43 1.61
N VAL A 82 -8.10 -8.68 2.72
CA VAL A 82 -8.55 -9.16 4.01
C VAL A 82 -10.04 -8.88 4.19
N LEU A 83 -10.85 -9.92 4.05
CA LEU A 83 -12.28 -9.89 4.31
C LEU A 83 -12.57 -9.82 5.82
N ASN A 84 -13.53 -8.99 6.22
CA ASN A 84 -14.04 -9.01 7.59
C ASN A 84 -14.73 -10.34 7.93
N SER A 85 -14.90 -10.64 9.22
CA SER A 85 -15.45 -11.92 9.68
C SER A 85 -16.82 -12.26 9.09
N SER A 86 -17.68 -11.26 8.82
CA SER A 86 -18.99 -11.47 8.21
C SER A 86 -18.94 -11.77 6.71
N SER A 87 -17.84 -11.47 6.02
CA SER A 87 -17.64 -11.74 4.59
C SER A 87 -16.71 -12.92 4.33
N ARG A 88 -15.99 -13.38 5.36
CA ARG A 88 -14.93 -14.37 5.22
C ARG A 88 -15.50 -15.79 5.12
N ASN A 89 -15.47 -16.34 3.92
CA ASN A 89 -15.68 -17.76 3.66
C ASN A 89 -14.57 -18.29 2.72
N PRO A 90 -14.31 -19.61 2.68
CA PRO A 90 -13.20 -20.16 1.89
C PRO A 90 -13.26 -19.79 0.40
N THR A 91 -14.45 -19.81 -0.20
CA THR A 91 -14.65 -19.45 -1.60
C THR A 91 -14.30 -17.98 -1.85
N ALA A 92 -14.80 -17.08 -1.01
CA ALA A 92 -14.57 -15.64 -1.12
C ALA A 92 -13.10 -15.30 -0.91
N VAL A 93 -12.43 -15.94 0.05
CA VAL A 93 -10.99 -15.77 0.28
C VAL A 93 -10.17 -16.26 -0.92
N ALA A 94 -10.54 -17.41 -1.51
CA ALA A 94 -9.80 -17.97 -2.64
C ALA A 94 -9.87 -17.10 -3.92
N VAL A 95 -10.97 -16.38 -4.14
CA VAL A 95 -11.15 -15.56 -5.34
C VAL A 95 -10.81 -14.08 -5.14
N SER A 96 -10.74 -13.59 -3.89
CA SER A 96 -10.45 -12.19 -3.60
C SER A 96 -8.94 -11.94 -3.59
N HIS A 97 -8.45 -11.13 -4.53
CA HIS A 97 -7.03 -10.84 -4.69
C HIS A 97 -6.81 -9.53 -5.45
N ALA A 98 -5.60 -8.98 -5.34
CA ALA A 98 -5.11 -7.92 -6.19
C ALA A 98 -4.37 -8.50 -7.40
N THR A 99 -4.43 -7.82 -8.54
CA THR A 99 -3.78 -8.24 -9.77
C THR A 99 -3.35 -7.04 -10.61
N GLU A 100 -2.32 -7.22 -11.40
CA GLU A 100 -1.85 -6.24 -12.37
C GLU A 100 -2.84 -6.18 -13.55
N ALA A 101 -3.41 -5.00 -13.76
CA ALA A 101 -4.40 -4.77 -14.81
C ALA A 101 -3.87 -3.74 -15.81
N LYS A 102 -3.63 -4.19 -17.04
CA LYS A 102 -3.26 -3.29 -18.14
C LYS A 102 -4.50 -2.50 -18.60
N VAL A 103 -4.40 -1.18 -18.55
CA VAL A 103 -5.41 -0.28 -19.15
C VAL A 103 -5.32 -0.38 -20.67
N SER A 104 -6.47 -0.47 -21.34
CA SER A 104 -6.55 -0.53 -22.81
C SER A 104 -5.73 0.59 -23.46
N ASP A 105 -5.01 0.26 -24.53
CA ASP A 105 -4.21 1.23 -25.30
C ASP A 105 -5.10 2.31 -25.96
N GLU A 106 -6.40 2.04 -26.10
CA GLU A 106 -7.41 2.95 -26.67
C GLU A 106 -8.15 3.77 -25.59
N ALA A 107 -7.82 3.58 -24.31
CA ALA A 107 -8.49 4.28 -23.22
C ALA A 107 -8.22 5.79 -23.29
N LYS A 108 -9.23 6.60 -22.89
CA LYS A 108 -9.05 8.06 -22.84
C LYS A 108 -8.08 8.51 -21.75
N ASN A 109 -8.04 7.77 -20.64
CA ASN A 109 -7.21 8.07 -19.47
C ASN A 109 -6.32 6.86 -19.16
N PHE A 110 -5.06 7.13 -18.83
CA PHE A 110 -4.06 6.13 -18.40
C PHE A 110 -3.81 4.98 -19.40
N ALA A 111 -4.02 5.23 -20.70
CA ALA A 111 -3.83 4.23 -21.76
C ALA A 111 -2.45 3.56 -21.68
N GLY A 112 -2.44 2.24 -21.78
CA GLY A 112 -1.22 1.43 -21.79
C GLY A 112 -0.52 1.27 -20.44
N GLN A 113 -0.98 1.93 -19.37
CA GLN A 113 -0.41 1.75 -18.03
C GLN A 113 -0.93 0.45 -17.39
N THR A 114 -0.06 -0.21 -16.63
CA THR A 114 -0.44 -1.33 -15.75
C THR A 114 -0.67 -0.79 -14.35
N LEU A 115 -1.88 -1.01 -13.82
CA LEU A 115 -2.36 -0.46 -12.55
C LEU A 115 -2.89 -1.58 -11.65
N MET A 116 -3.24 -1.24 -10.41
CA MET A 116 -3.84 -2.19 -9.48
C MET A 116 -5.30 -2.45 -9.85
N GLY A 117 -5.62 -3.68 -10.20
CA GLY A 117 -6.97 -4.23 -10.20
C GLY A 117 -7.20 -5.04 -8.93
N VAL A 118 -8.41 -4.97 -8.38
CA VAL A 118 -8.79 -5.75 -7.20
C VAL A 118 -10.11 -6.44 -7.47
N ARG A 119 -10.16 -7.73 -7.17
CA ARG A 119 -11.39 -8.51 -7.10
C ARG A 119 -11.71 -8.82 -5.64
N ILE A 120 -12.96 -8.59 -5.25
CA ILE A 120 -13.46 -8.87 -3.89
C ILE A 120 -14.78 -9.59 -4.03
N GLU A 121 -14.94 -10.71 -3.33
CA GLU A 121 -16.20 -11.44 -3.28
C GLU A 121 -16.93 -11.14 -1.98
N PHE A 122 -18.02 -10.37 -2.06
CA PHE A 122 -18.88 -10.09 -0.92
C PHE A 122 -19.98 -11.15 -0.79
N PRO A 123 -20.40 -11.49 0.44
CA PRO A 123 -21.49 -12.45 0.65
C PRO A 123 -22.79 -11.91 0.06
N LEU A 124 -23.59 -12.80 -0.55
CA LEU A 124 -24.89 -12.47 -1.15
C LEU A 124 -25.98 -12.15 -0.10
N TRP A 125 -25.79 -12.57 1.15
CA TRP A 125 -26.75 -12.30 2.22
C TRP A 125 -26.69 -10.86 2.73
N ALA A 126 -27.80 -10.39 3.30
CA ALA A 126 -28.00 -9.01 3.77
C ALA A 126 -27.25 -8.70 5.08
N HIS A 127 -25.91 -8.71 5.02
CA HIS A 127 -25.03 -8.29 6.11
C HIS A 127 -24.09 -7.17 5.65
N ASN A 128 -23.68 -6.32 6.59
CA ASN A 128 -22.61 -5.37 6.32
C ASN A 128 -21.30 -6.15 6.13
N ALA A 129 -20.61 -5.82 5.04
CA ALA A 129 -19.44 -6.53 4.58
C ALA A 129 -18.33 -5.52 4.28
N SER A 130 -17.09 -5.90 4.53
CA SER A 130 -15.96 -5.02 4.21
C SER A 130 -14.71 -5.83 3.92
N ALA A 131 -13.88 -5.24 3.08
CA ALA A 131 -12.63 -5.82 2.64
C ALA A 131 -11.53 -4.76 2.72
N THR A 132 -10.46 -5.08 3.41
CA THR A 132 -9.25 -4.26 3.45
C THR A 132 -8.30 -4.75 2.36
N ILE A 133 -7.79 -3.84 1.54
CA ILE A 133 -6.75 -4.10 0.55
C ILE A 133 -5.48 -3.51 1.14
N GLU A 134 -4.59 -4.36 1.63
CA GLU A 134 -3.38 -3.93 2.36
C GLU A 134 -2.11 -4.56 1.79
N PRO A 135 -0.96 -3.86 1.86
CA PRO A 135 0.32 -4.45 1.50
C PRO A 135 0.69 -5.56 2.49
N THR A 136 1.57 -6.47 2.07
CA THR A 136 2.02 -7.61 2.89
C THR A 136 2.79 -7.22 4.16
N PHE A 137 3.35 -6.01 4.17
CA PHE A 137 4.11 -5.48 5.29
C PHE A 137 3.87 -3.99 5.45
N ASP A 138 4.15 -3.48 6.65
CA ASP A 138 4.08 -2.06 6.93
C ASP A 138 5.23 -1.31 6.26
N ILE A 139 4.89 -0.35 5.40
CA ILE A 139 5.85 0.41 4.59
C ILE A 139 6.80 1.20 5.51
N PRO A 140 8.12 0.94 5.48
CA PRO A 140 9.06 1.61 6.36
C PRO A 140 9.37 3.02 5.86
N VAL A 141 9.48 3.94 6.81
CA VAL A 141 9.59 5.38 6.53
C VAL A 141 11.03 5.86 6.39
N TYR A 142 11.94 5.24 7.13
CA TYR A 142 13.33 5.70 7.26
C TYR A 142 14.34 4.74 6.62
N GLU A 143 13.87 3.83 5.77
CA GLU A 143 14.80 2.98 5.05
C GLU A 143 15.59 3.81 4.03
N PRO A 144 16.92 3.81 4.10
CA PRO A 144 17.74 4.63 3.22
C PRO A 144 17.52 4.22 1.76
N LEU A 145 17.53 5.22 0.88
CA LEU A 145 17.52 4.96 -0.55
C LEU A 145 18.72 4.07 -0.90
N SER A 146 18.43 2.91 -1.49
CA SER A 146 19.40 1.89 -1.85
C SER A 146 18.96 1.26 -3.16
N GLN A 147 19.94 0.87 -3.97
CA GLN A 147 19.69 0.13 -5.20
C GLN A 147 19.52 -1.35 -4.87
N VAL A 148 18.68 -2.01 -5.65
CA VAL A 148 18.47 -3.45 -5.53
C VAL A 148 18.94 -4.08 -6.83
N ASP A 149 19.76 -5.12 -6.72
CA ASP A 149 20.23 -5.89 -7.87
C ASP A 149 19.11 -6.73 -8.51
N GLU A 150 19.42 -7.37 -9.65
CA GLU A 150 18.45 -8.21 -10.37
C GLU A 150 18.04 -9.47 -9.56
N GLN A 151 18.79 -9.80 -8.53
CA GLN A 151 18.56 -10.93 -7.63
C GLN A 151 17.81 -10.52 -6.35
N GLY A 152 17.43 -9.24 -6.22
CA GLY A 152 16.67 -8.72 -5.09
C GLY A 152 17.51 -8.39 -3.84
N ASN A 153 18.84 -8.36 -3.94
CA ASN A 153 19.71 -7.98 -2.83
C ASN A 153 19.86 -6.45 -2.77
N ILE A 154 19.74 -5.92 -1.55
CA ILE A 154 19.87 -4.49 -1.27
C ILE A 154 21.35 -4.13 -1.23
N GLN A 155 21.76 -3.21 -2.09
CA GLN A 155 23.12 -2.66 -2.12
C GLN A 155 23.29 -1.54 -1.09
N GLU A 156 24.52 -1.35 -0.63
CA GLU A 156 24.86 -0.23 0.25
C GLU A 156 24.55 1.10 -0.45
N PRO A 157 23.84 2.04 0.21
CA PRO A 157 23.55 3.34 -0.36
C PRO A 157 24.82 4.09 -0.77
N THR A 158 24.81 4.62 -2.00
CA THR A 158 25.89 5.50 -2.47
C THR A 158 25.92 6.82 -1.69
N ASP A 159 27.05 7.52 -1.72
CA ASP A 159 27.19 8.81 -1.01
C ASP A 159 26.21 9.87 -1.55
N GLU A 160 25.85 9.79 -2.83
CA GLU A 160 24.84 10.65 -3.47
C GLU A 160 23.42 10.34 -2.96
N GLU A 161 23.09 9.05 -2.79
CA GLU A 161 21.80 8.61 -2.26
C GLU A 161 21.65 8.97 -0.78
N LYS A 162 22.73 8.85 0.01
CA LYS A 162 22.79 9.35 1.39
C LYS A 162 22.60 10.86 1.47
N ALA A 163 23.22 11.60 0.54
CA ALA A 163 23.11 13.06 0.47
C ALA A 163 21.72 13.54 0.02
N SER A 164 20.97 12.73 -0.74
CA SER A 164 19.60 13.06 -1.16
C SER A 164 18.64 13.21 0.03
N GLY A 165 18.97 12.56 1.16
CA GLY A 165 18.17 12.53 2.37
C GLY A 165 16.83 11.81 2.21
N LYS A 166 16.52 11.24 1.04
CA LYS A 166 15.26 10.55 0.72
C LYS A 166 15.25 9.10 1.21
N GLY A 167 14.08 8.62 1.62
CA GLY A 167 13.81 7.23 1.92
C GLY A 167 13.44 6.44 0.68
N ARG A 168 13.64 5.11 0.72
CA ARG A 168 13.36 4.20 -0.40
C ARG A 168 11.90 4.23 -0.86
N PHE A 169 10.96 4.40 0.08
CA PHE A 169 9.51 4.37 -0.15
C PHE A 169 8.87 5.75 -0.38
N GLU A 170 9.68 6.80 -0.55
CA GLU A 170 9.18 8.11 -0.97
C GLU A 170 9.00 8.20 -2.49
N ASP A 171 8.45 9.34 -2.95
CA ASP A 171 8.17 9.62 -4.37
C ASP A 171 7.17 8.63 -5.01
N GLY A 172 6.04 8.38 -4.32
CA GLY A 172 4.96 7.53 -4.84
C GLY A 172 5.07 6.05 -4.50
N TYR A 173 5.96 5.66 -3.60
CA TYR A 173 6.12 4.26 -3.15
C TYR A 173 5.50 3.98 -1.76
N GLY A 174 4.67 4.89 -1.25
CA GLY A 174 3.85 4.67 -0.05
C GLY A 174 4.17 5.56 1.15
N VAL A 175 5.18 6.45 1.09
CA VAL A 175 5.56 7.33 2.21
C VAL A 175 5.71 8.77 1.77
N VAL A 176 5.18 9.70 2.58
CA VAL A 176 5.46 11.13 2.50
C VAL A 176 5.92 11.63 3.86
N ARG A 177 7.21 11.98 3.98
CA ARG A 177 7.78 12.54 5.22
C ARG A 177 7.47 14.02 5.36
N ASN A 178 7.63 14.52 6.59
CA ASN A 178 7.35 15.92 6.95
C ASN A 178 5.88 16.33 6.70
N THR A 179 4.96 15.37 6.83
CA THR A 179 3.53 15.61 6.63
C THR A 179 2.91 16.15 7.92
N GLY A 180 2.45 17.40 7.90
CA GLY A 180 1.70 18.02 9.00
C GLY A 180 0.20 17.78 8.87
N VAL A 181 -0.58 18.86 8.85
CA VAL A 181 -2.04 18.77 8.71
C VAL A 181 -2.39 18.48 7.25
N ILE A 182 -3.07 17.36 7.01
CA ILE A 182 -3.62 17.02 5.69
C ILE A 182 -4.82 17.93 5.40
N LYS A 183 -4.77 18.64 4.29
CA LYS A 183 -5.86 19.49 3.79
C LYS A 183 -6.84 18.67 2.96
N SER A 184 -6.34 17.84 2.06
CA SER A 184 -7.17 16.97 1.22
C SER A 184 -6.42 15.73 0.78
N ILE A 185 -7.19 14.70 0.42
CA ILE A 185 -6.71 13.42 -0.11
C ILE A 185 -7.46 13.20 -1.41
N ALA A 186 -6.77 12.80 -2.47
CA ALA A 186 -7.37 12.44 -3.75
C ALA A 186 -7.02 11.01 -4.12
N VAL A 187 -7.96 10.28 -4.71
CA VAL A 187 -7.76 8.92 -5.24
C VAL A 187 -8.31 8.85 -6.65
N ASN A 188 -7.48 8.39 -7.59
CA ASN A 188 -7.92 8.09 -8.94
C ASN A 188 -8.32 6.62 -9.04
N THR A 189 -9.62 6.37 -9.29
CA THR A 189 -10.18 5.02 -9.35
C THR A 189 -11.18 4.87 -10.50
N TYR A 190 -11.32 3.65 -11.01
CA TYR A 190 -12.29 3.29 -12.04
C TYR A 190 -13.53 2.68 -11.39
N GLY A 191 -14.69 3.31 -11.62
CA GLY A 191 -15.99 2.83 -11.14
C GLY A 191 -16.69 1.95 -12.17
N MET A 192 -17.47 1.01 -11.66
CA MET A 192 -18.34 0.10 -12.44
C MET A 192 -19.78 0.11 -11.90
N ASN A 193 -20.23 1.25 -11.37
CA ASN A 193 -21.54 1.45 -10.75
C ASN A 193 -21.82 0.61 -9.49
N PHE A 194 -20.77 0.21 -8.76
CA PHE A 194 -20.94 -0.47 -7.47
C PHE A 194 -21.29 0.53 -6.36
N PRO A 195 -22.38 0.35 -5.59
CA PRO A 195 -22.77 1.27 -4.52
C PRO A 195 -21.95 1.06 -3.23
N HIS A 196 -20.68 0.73 -3.36
CA HIS A 196 -19.79 0.46 -2.24
C HIS A 196 -19.03 1.71 -1.83
N GLY A 197 -18.76 1.85 -0.52
CA GLY A 197 -17.98 2.95 0.02
C GLY A 197 -16.48 2.66 -0.09
N LEU A 198 -15.70 3.65 -0.53
CA LEU A 198 -14.25 3.59 -0.56
C LEU A 198 -13.65 4.43 0.56
N TYR A 199 -12.71 3.85 1.28
CA TYR A 199 -11.89 4.52 2.28
C TYR A 199 -10.41 4.37 1.95
N VAL A 200 -9.64 5.42 2.19
CA VAL A 200 -8.18 5.37 2.21
C VAL A 200 -7.70 5.21 3.65
N LEU A 201 -6.77 4.29 3.87
CA LEU A 201 -6.13 4.05 5.15
C LEU A 201 -4.74 4.70 5.14
N ILE A 202 -4.53 5.65 6.04
CA ILE A 202 -3.21 6.30 6.22
C ILE A 202 -2.74 6.06 7.64
N ARG A 203 -1.51 5.58 7.76
CA ARG A 203 -0.79 5.41 9.02
C ARG A 203 0.06 6.64 9.30
N ASN A 204 0.11 7.03 10.56
CA ASN A 204 0.88 8.18 11.04
C ASN A 204 2.09 7.76 11.89
N GLU A 205 2.83 8.75 12.40
CA GLU A 205 4.05 8.59 13.18
C GLU A 205 3.88 7.84 14.51
N LYS A 206 2.64 7.80 15.01
CA LYS A 206 2.24 7.08 16.23
C LYS A 206 1.70 5.69 15.96
N ASN A 207 1.86 5.18 14.74
CA ASN A 207 1.29 3.92 14.27
C ASN A 207 -0.25 3.85 14.32
N GLY A 208 -0.92 5.00 14.37
CA GLY A 208 -2.37 5.09 14.29
C GLY A 208 -2.82 5.08 12.83
N VAL A 209 -3.68 4.12 12.46
CA VAL A 209 -4.31 4.07 11.14
C VAL A 209 -5.61 4.85 11.15
N LYS A 210 -5.71 5.89 10.32
CA LYS A 210 -6.93 6.67 10.13
C LYS A 210 -7.61 6.28 8.82
N ARG A 211 -8.93 6.27 8.84
CA ARG A 211 -9.79 5.96 7.70
C ARG A 211 -10.38 7.26 7.14
N TYR A 212 -10.17 7.52 5.86
CA TYR A 212 -10.69 8.68 5.17
C TYR A 212 -11.72 8.25 4.14
N PHE A 213 -12.98 8.64 4.34
CA PHE A 213 -14.06 8.28 3.42
C PHE A 213 -13.95 9.11 2.12
N MET A 214 -13.67 8.44 1.02
CA MET A 214 -13.49 9.09 -0.29
C MET A 214 -14.81 9.31 -1.02
N GLY A 215 -15.81 8.47 -0.73
CA GLY A 215 -17.12 8.49 -1.38
C GLY A 215 -17.56 7.10 -1.81
N TYR A 216 -18.64 7.04 -2.58
CA TYR A 216 -19.19 5.81 -3.14
C TYR A 216 -18.69 5.57 -4.57
N LEU A 217 -18.57 4.30 -4.96
CA LEU A 217 -18.12 3.85 -6.28
C LEU A 217 -19.27 3.73 -7.31
N LEU A 218 -20.39 4.42 -7.06
CA LEU A 218 -21.58 4.44 -7.91
C LEU A 218 -21.41 5.41 -9.09
N PHE A 219 -20.46 5.10 -9.96
CA PHE A 219 -20.21 5.78 -11.22
C PHE A 219 -19.55 4.82 -12.20
N ASP A 220 -19.56 5.18 -13.49
CA ASP A 220 -18.92 4.42 -14.56
C ASP A 220 -17.72 5.19 -15.11
N GLY A 221 -16.59 4.52 -15.25
CA GLY A 221 -15.34 5.09 -15.77
C GLY A 221 -14.40 5.65 -14.71
N TRP A 222 -13.35 6.32 -15.18
CA TRP A 222 -12.34 6.95 -14.32
C TRP A 222 -12.88 8.19 -13.63
N LYS A 223 -12.66 8.29 -12.32
CA LYS A 223 -12.99 9.48 -11.52
C LYS A 223 -11.95 9.71 -10.43
N GLU A 224 -11.66 10.98 -10.18
CA GLU A 224 -10.91 11.40 -9.01
C GLU A 224 -11.89 11.65 -7.85
N LEU A 225 -11.76 10.86 -6.78
CA LEU A 225 -12.51 11.06 -5.55
C LEU A 225 -11.65 11.89 -4.59
N VAL A 226 -12.22 12.96 -4.06
CA VAL A 226 -11.49 13.91 -3.19
C VAL A 226 -12.16 14.00 -1.83
N TRP A 227 -11.41 13.67 -0.79
CA TRP A 227 -11.76 13.97 0.58
C TRP A 227 -11.13 15.30 0.99
N ASN A 228 -11.94 16.23 1.47
CA ASN A 228 -11.48 17.50 2.02
C ASN A 228 -11.60 17.45 3.54
N ASN A 229 -10.54 17.87 4.24
CA ASN A 229 -10.53 17.88 5.69
C ASN A 229 -11.48 18.96 6.24
N PRO A 230 -12.60 18.59 6.90
CA PRO A 230 -13.56 19.56 7.41
C PRO A 230 -13.01 20.35 8.61
N ALA A 231 -11.98 19.83 9.28
CA ALA A 231 -11.31 20.48 10.41
C ALA A 231 -10.08 21.28 9.99
N TYR A 232 -9.86 21.48 8.68
CA TYR A 232 -8.72 22.27 8.21
C TYR A 232 -8.96 23.76 8.48
N LEU A 233 -8.12 24.33 9.34
CA LEU A 233 -8.17 25.76 9.66
C LEU A 233 -7.35 26.53 8.64
N THR A 234 -7.99 27.33 7.79
CA THR A 234 -7.29 28.17 6.79
C THR A 234 -6.62 29.39 7.42
N ASP A 235 -7.17 29.93 8.50
CA ASP A 235 -6.58 31.05 9.22
C ASP A 235 -5.48 30.58 10.17
N VAL A 236 -4.25 31.07 9.98
CA VAL A 236 -3.09 30.72 10.82
C VAL A 236 -3.29 31.14 12.28
N ARG A 237 -4.06 32.20 12.55
CA ARG A 237 -4.27 32.73 13.92
C ARG A 237 -5.11 31.80 14.79
N SER A 238 -5.97 31.00 14.18
CA SER A 238 -6.78 30.00 14.88
C SER A 238 -6.08 28.65 15.02
N ARG A 239 -4.89 28.48 14.43
CA ARG A 239 -4.11 27.26 14.53
C ARG A 239 -3.36 27.21 15.86
N GLU A 240 -3.40 26.06 16.51
CA GLU A 240 -2.57 25.80 17.68
C GLU A 240 -1.14 25.47 17.22
N THR A 241 -0.20 26.41 17.41
CA THR A 241 1.21 26.19 17.12
C THR A 241 1.85 25.40 18.25
N ARG A 242 1.93 24.07 18.10
CA ARG A 242 2.65 23.21 19.04
C ARG A 242 4.08 23.01 18.57
N ILE A 243 5.03 23.29 19.46
CA ILE A 243 6.45 22.97 19.24
C ILE A 243 6.68 21.57 19.79
N TYR A 244 6.96 20.62 18.91
CA TYR A 244 7.43 19.30 19.30
C TYR A 244 8.96 19.29 19.32
N PRO A 245 9.60 18.51 20.21
CA PRO A 245 11.01 18.22 20.09
C PRO A 245 11.31 17.72 18.68
N ALA A 246 12.38 18.24 18.09
CA ALA A 246 12.70 17.98 16.71
C ALA A 246 13.46 16.63 16.55
N TYR A 247 14.02 16.11 17.64
CA TYR A 247 14.72 14.82 17.79
C TYR A 247 14.73 14.46 19.30
N PRO A 248 14.69 13.17 19.72
CA PRO A 248 14.69 11.94 18.93
C PRO A 248 13.31 11.51 18.46
N THR A 249 12.26 12.32 18.56
CA THR A 249 10.95 11.94 18.01
C THR A 249 10.99 11.92 16.48
N SER A 250 10.29 10.96 15.87
CA SER A 250 10.16 10.89 14.41
C SER A 250 9.57 12.18 13.85
N LEU A 251 10.06 12.59 12.67
CA LEU A 251 9.39 13.61 11.88
C LEU A 251 7.98 13.09 11.53
N PRO A 252 6.93 13.93 11.66
CA PRO A 252 5.59 13.56 11.22
C PRO A 252 5.59 13.07 9.77
N TYR A 253 4.90 11.97 9.52
CA TYR A 253 4.81 11.36 8.20
C TYR A 253 3.41 10.80 7.97
N SER A 254 3.08 10.61 6.69
CA SER A 254 1.94 9.81 6.26
C SER A 254 2.44 8.63 5.45
N SER A 255 2.11 7.42 5.87
CA SER A 255 2.36 6.20 5.11
C SER A 255 1.06 5.54 4.69
N PHE A 256 1.03 5.00 3.48
CA PHE A 256 -0.12 4.30 2.95
C PHE A 256 -0.27 2.96 3.66
N ALA A 257 -1.45 2.70 4.22
CA ALA A 257 -1.77 1.45 4.88
C ALA A 257 -2.69 0.55 4.04
N GLY A 258 -3.40 1.11 3.06
CA GLY A 258 -4.29 0.35 2.20
C GLY A 258 -5.58 1.08 1.84
N PHE A 259 -6.48 0.34 1.21
CA PHE A 259 -7.86 0.75 1.00
C PHE A 259 -8.81 -0.09 1.85
N LEU A 260 -9.98 0.46 2.15
CA LEU A 260 -11.09 -0.29 2.73
C LEU A 260 -12.32 -0.08 1.87
N VAL A 261 -12.86 -1.16 1.35
CA VAL A 261 -14.11 -1.17 0.58
C VAL A 261 -15.21 -1.72 1.47
N THR A 262 -16.32 -0.98 1.61
CA THR A 262 -17.45 -1.36 2.45
C THR A 262 -18.71 -1.55 1.62
N ARG A 263 -19.38 -2.69 1.82
CA ARG A 263 -20.72 -2.96 1.30
C ARG A 263 -21.74 -2.85 2.44
N ASP A 264 -22.78 -2.08 2.17
CA ASP A 264 -23.96 -2.02 3.04
C ASP A 264 -24.86 -3.25 2.86
N ALA A 265 -25.49 -3.70 3.94
CA ALA A 265 -26.40 -4.85 3.96
C ALA A 265 -27.57 -4.71 2.97
N ALA A 266 -28.02 -3.50 2.67
CA ALA A 266 -29.10 -3.22 1.72
C ALA A 266 -28.67 -3.34 0.25
N HIS A 267 -27.37 -3.35 -0.03
CA HIS A 267 -26.85 -3.50 -1.38
C HIS A 267 -26.60 -4.98 -1.71
N GLU A 268 -26.79 -5.33 -2.98
CA GLU A 268 -26.50 -6.68 -3.47
C GLU A 268 -25.02 -7.03 -3.25
N GLY A 269 -24.77 -8.28 -2.85
CA GLY A 269 -23.43 -8.83 -2.70
C GLY A 269 -22.85 -9.34 -4.02
N GLY A 270 -21.90 -10.25 -3.93
CA GLY A 270 -21.25 -10.89 -5.08
C GLY A 270 -19.90 -10.26 -5.41
N THR A 271 -19.48 -10.46 -6.66
CA THR A 271 -18.17 -10.02 -7.13
C THR A 271 -18.12 -8.51 -7.34
N PHE A 272 -17.29 -7.84 -6.56
CA PHE A 272 -16.85 -6.48 -6.79
C PHE A 272 -15.49 -6.47 -7.51
N VAL A 273 -15.35 -5.59 -8.49
CA VAL A 273 -14.08 -5.31 -9.17
C VAL A 273 -13.83 -3.81 -9.13
N GLY A 274 -12.62 -3.41 -8.75
CA GLY A 274 -12.19 -2.01 -8.73
C GLY A 274 -10.78 -1.86 -9.27
N TYR A 275 -10.48 -0.69 -9.84
CA TYR A 275 -9.14 -0.35 -10.30
C TYR A 275 -8.67 0.95 -9.64
N PHE A 276 -7.40 0.99 -9.26
CA PHE A 276 -6.79 2.12 -8.54
C PHE A 276 -5.50 2.56 -9.23
N LYS A 277 -5.37 3.86 -9.47
CA LYS A 277 -4.21 4.46 -10.13
C LYS A 277 -3.23 5.06 -9.12
N ASP A 278 -3.70 6.01 -8.32
CA ASP A 278 -2.87 6.70 -7.33
C ASP A 278 -3.66 7.20 -6.13
N VAL A 279 -2.93 7.56 -5.09
CA VAL A 279 -3.40 8.35 -3.95
C VAL A 279 -2.49 9.56 -3.80
N LYS A 280 -3.09 10.76 -3.76
CA LYS A 280 -2.39 12.04 -3.60
C LYS A 280 -2.83 12.72 -2.32
N LEU A 281 -1.91 13.48 -1.73
CA LEU A 281 -2.13 14.26 -0.52
C LEU A 281 -1.82 15.72 -0.81
N ILE A 282 -2.68 16.61 -0.32
CA ILE A 282 -2.34 18.02 -0.15
C ILE A 282 -2.21 18.26 1.35
N TYR A 283 -1.05 18.71 1.80
CA TYR A 283 -0.74 18.86 3.22
C TYR A 283 0.11 20.09 3.51
N ASP A 284 0.06 20.51 4.76
CA ASP A 284 0.98 21.52 5.30
C ASP A 284 2.25 20.83 5.79
N LYS A 285 3.42 21.39 5.50
CA LYS A 285 4.69 20.88 6.04
C LYS A 285 4.69 20.95 7.57
N ALA A 286 5.08 19.85 8.23
CA ALA A 286 5.19 19.83 9.69
C ALA A 286 6.31 20.75 10.19
N VAL A 287 7.43 20.79 9.47
CA VAL A 287 8.56 21.68 9.71
C VAL A 287 8.92 22.37 8.40
N LEU A 288 9.06 23.70 8.45
CA LEU A 288 9.36 24.52 7.26
C LEU A 288 10.78 24.26 6.72
N ASN A 289 11.75 24.14 7.63
CA ASN A 289 13.15 23.84 7.32
C ASN A 289 13.58 22.55 7.99
N THR A 290 13.91 21.53 7.19
CA THR A 290 14.52 20.28 7.67
C THR A 290 16.04 20.36 7.73
N VAL A 291 16.65 21.37 7.09
CA VAL A 291 18.09 21.63 7.16
C VAL A 291 18.44 22.01 8.59
N ARG A 292 19.23 21.16 9.23
CA ARG A 292 19.82 21.39 10.54
C ARG A 292 21.32 21.47 10.42
N ASP A 293 21.95 22.19 11.35
CA ASP A 293 23.40 22.28 11.45
C ASP A 293 24.05 20.91 11.68
N PHE A 294 23.29 19.97 12.26
CA PHE A 294 23.70 18.60 12.50
C PHE A 294 22.77 17.62 11.80
N ALA A 295 23.34 16.63 11.12
CA ALA A 295 22.60 15.47 10.63
C ALA A 295 22.36 14.48 11.80
N ASP A 296 21.45 14.84 12.71
CA ASP A 296 21.19 14.13 13.97
C ASP A 296 21.03 12.60 13.76
N GLU A 297 20.28 12.19 12.73
CA GLU A 297 20.05 10.77 12.43
C GLU A 297 21.30 10.06 11.91
N ASN A 298 22.16 10.75 11.15
CA ASN A 298 23.43 10.16 10.69
C ASN A 298 24.43 9.98 11.84
N ILE A 299 24.33 10.83 12.88
CA ILE A 299 25.20 10.76 14.06
C ILE A 299 24.71 9.70 15.04
N TRP A 300 23.41 9.69 15.33
CA TRP A 300 22.85 8.93 16.45
C TRP A 300 22.05 7.69 16.03
N GLY A 301 21.47 7.66 14.83
CA GLY A 301 20.77 6.49 14.27
C GLY A 301 19.56 5.98 15.06
N ILE A 302 18.98 6.78 15.97
CA ILE A 302 17.96 6.26 16.92
C ILE A 302 16.67 5.92 16.17
N GLN A 303 16.22 6.75 15.23
CA GLN A 303 14.97 6.49 14.52
C GLN A 303 15.12 5.34 13.54
N THR A 304 16.24 5.26 12.83
CA THR A 304 16.56 4.14 11.95
C THR A 304 16.58 2.84 12.74
N LYS A 305 17.26 2.80 13.90
CA LYS A 305 17.30 1.62 14.75
C LYS A 305 15.91 1.21 15.25
N MET A 306 15.13 2.14 15.81
CA MET A 306 13.80 1.84 16.32
C MET A 306 12.84 1.34 15.23
N ASN A 307 12.90 1.92 14.04
CA ASN A 307 12.07 1.48 12.92
C ASN A 307 12.54 0.13 12.38
N ASN A 308 13.85 -0.11 12.29
CA ASN A 308 14.39 -1.40 11.88
C ASN A 308 14.02 -2.51 12.86
N GLU A 309 14.05 -2.27 14.17
CA GLU A 309 13.62 -3.25 15.17
C GLU A 309 12.13 -3.58 15.03
N ARG A 310 11.27 -2.57 14.85
CA ARG A 310 9.83 -2.78 14.62
C ARG A 310 9.57 -3.53 13.33
N MET A 311 10.23 -3.11 12.27
CA MET A 311 10.18 -3.70 10.95
C MET A 311 10.57 -5.18 11.02
N GLN A 312 11.71 -5.50 11.64
CA GLN A 312 12.16 -6.88 11.84
C GLN A 312 11.14 -7.72 12.59
N LEU A 313 10.49 -7.17 13.62
CA LEU A 313 9.44 -7.87 14.36
C LEU A 313 8.22 -8.19 13.49
N GLU A 314 7.68 -7.22 12.75
CA GLU A 314 6.52 -7.47 11.88
C GLU A 314 6.88 -8.39 10.70
N MET A 315 8.05 -8.18 10.11
CA MET A 315 8.56 -9.02 9.02
C MET A 315 8.83 -10.45 9.48
N SER A 316 9.30 -10.67 10.71
CA SER A 316 9.49 -12.04 11.24
C SER A 316 8.17 -12.80 11.34
N ARG A 317 7.09 -12.14 11.76
CA ARG A 317 5.75 -12.73 11.84
C ARG A 317 5.19 -13.06 10.46
N PHE A 318 5.38 -12.12 9.53
CA PHE A 318 4.95 -12.31 8.14
C PHE A 318 5.70 -13.45 7.46
N GLY A 319 7.04 -13.43 7.53
CA GLY A 319 7.90 -14.46 6.94
C GLY A 319 7.59 -15.85 7.47
N GLN A 320 7.40 -15.99 8.79
CA GLN A 320 6.95 -17.27 9.37
C GLN A 320 5.61 -17.74 8.79
N THR A 321 4.65 -16.83 8.62
CA THR A 321 3.35 -17.14 8.03
C THR A 321 3.47 -17.62 6.59
N GLN A 322 4.30 -16.96 5.77
CA GLN A 322 4.52 -17.36 4.38
C GLN A 322 5.15 -18.74 4.27
N VAL A 323 6.15 -19.04 5.11
CA VAL A 323 6.78 -20.36 5.12
C VAL A 323 5.79 -21.43 5.56
N LEU A 324 4.96 -21.16 6.55
CA LEU A 324 3.90 -22.08 6.96
C LEU A 324 2.91 -22.33 5.82
N ARG A 325 2.50 -21.29 5.08
CA ARG A 325 1.63 -21.44 3.90
C ARG A 325 2.28 -22.32 2.84
N PHE A 326 3.56 -22.11 2.56
CA PHE A 326 4.31 -22.93 1.61
C PHE A 326 4.41 -24.40 2.06
N LEU A 327 4.77 -24.64 3.32
CA LEU A 327 4.83 -26.00 3.88
C LEU A 327 3.46 -26.69 3.85
N GLU A 328 2.38 -25.98 4.15
CA GLU A 328 1.03 -26.52 4.03
C GLU A 328 0.67 -26.81 2.57
N GLN A 329 1.10 -25.99 1.61
CA GLN A 329 0.93 -26.24 0.19
C GLN A 329 1.65 -27.52 -0.26
N GLU A 330 2.88 -27.75 0.21
CA GLU A 330 3.63 -28.98 -0.06
C GLU A 330 3.01 -30.23 0.58
N LYS A 331 2.34 -30.07 1.73
CA LYS A 331 1.61 -31.16 2.39
C LYS A 331 0.28 -31.51 1.73
N MET A 332 -0.24 -30.67 0.83
CA MET A 332 -1.53 -30.94 0.19
C MET A 332 -1.45 -32.24 -0.61
N ALA A 333 -2.42 -33.13 -0.41
CA ALA A 333 -2.52 -34.36 -1.16
C ALA A 333 -2.65 -34.04 -2.67
N THR A 334 -1.76 -34.64 -3.46
CA THR A 334 -1.81 -34.56 -4.93
C THR A 334 -2.70 -35.64 -5.54
N GLU A 335 -3.16 -36.59 -4.73
CA GLU A 335 -4.01 -37.69 -5.13
C GLU A 335 -5.44 -37.22 -5.35
N ALA A 336 -5.96 -37.44 -6.56
CA ALA A 336 -7.35 -37.10 -6.92
C ALA A 336 -8.37 -38.18 -6.52
N GLY A 337 -7.92 -39.31 -5.98
CA GLY A 337 -8.79 -40.42 -5.61
C GLY A 337 -8.07 -41.50 -4.81
N PHE A 338 -8.84 -42.34 -4.13
CA PHE A 338 -8.31 -43.44 -3.34
C PHE A 338 -7.86 -44.57 -4.25
N THR A 339 -6.68 -45.13 -3.98
CA THR A 339 -6.32 -46.43 -4.55
C THR A 339 -7.28 -47.49 -4.00
N PRO A 340 -8.04 -48.20 -4.86
CA PRO A 340 -8.94 -49.24 -4.41
C PRO A 340 -8.15 -50.37 -3.74
N SER A 341 -8.66 -50.88 -2.62
CA SER A 341 -8.06 -52.04 -1.93
C SER A 341 -8.12 -53.28 -2.82
N GLU A 342 -7.13 -54.17 -2.71
CA GLU A 342 -7.14 -55.44 -3.46
C GLU A 342 -8.46 -56.20 -3.21
N GLY A 343 -9.18 -56.50 -4.29
CA GLY A 343 -10.50 -57.15 -4.27
C GLY A 343 -11.72 -56.21 -4.40
N SER A 344 -11.54 -54.88 -4.33
CA SER A 344 -12.66 -53.92 -4.40
C SER A 344 -13.04 -53.46 -5.82
N ALA A 345 -12.27 -53.82 -6.84
CA ALA A 345 -12.54 -53.47 -8.24
C ALA A 345 -13.89 -54.01 -8.77
N ALA A 346 -14.42 -55.08 -8.18
CA ALA A 346 -15.72 -55.65 -8.56
C ALA A 346 -16.92 -54.88 -7.97
N ALA A 347 -16.73 -54.11 -6.89
CA ALA A 347 -17.83 -53.41 -6.20
C ALA A 347 -18.16 -52.04 -6.83
N THR A 348 -17.24 -51.45 -7.60
CA THR A 348 -17.44 -50.13 -8.20
C THR A 348 -18.31 -50.17 -9.47
N ALA A 349 -18.42 -51.33 -10.13
CA ALA A 349 -19.20 -51.51 -11.37
C ALA A 349 -20.72 -51.63 -11.15
N GLU A 350 -21.19 -51.92 -9.93
CA GLU A 350 -22.63 -52.02 -9.63
C GLU A 350 -23.29 -50.66 -9.35
N ASN A 351 -22.52 -49.64 -8.92
CA ASN A 351 -23.08 -48.33 -8.55
C ASN A 351 -23.26 -47.34 -9.71
N THR A 352 -22.95 -47.72 -10.95
CA THR A 352 -23.15 -46.85 -12.14
C THR A 352 -24.42 -47.18 -12.93
N LYS A 353 -25.32 -48.00 -12.37
CA LYS A 353 -26.59 -48.42 -13.01
C LYS A 353 -27.86 -48.11 -12.20
N GLN A 354 -27.92 -46.96 -11.51
CA GLN A 354 -29.19 -46.39 -11.04
C GLN A 354 -29.36 -44.96 -11.52
#